data_AF-A0AAX3S878-F1
#
_entry.id   AF-A0AAX3S878-F1
#
_cell.length_a   1.000
_cell.length_b   1.000
_cell.length_c   1.000
_cell.angle_alpha   90.00
_cell.angle_beta   90.00
_cell.angle_gamma   90.00
#
_symmetry.space_group_name_H-M   'P 1'
#
loop_
_entity.id
_entity.type
_entity.pdbx_description
1 polymer ?
#
loop_
_entity_poly.entity_id
_entity_poly.type
_entity_poly.pdbx_seq_one_letter_code
_entity_poly.pdbx_strand_id
1 'polypeptide(L)' 'MKAIRAKLHVSQAEFAEAMGASVDTIKGWETKRRNPTGLAAKVLATIQDNPAFFNELASH' A
#
# COMPACT_ATOMS: atom_id res chain seq x y z
N MET A 1 -1.60 -7.48 -2.55
CA MET A 1 -1.08 -6.10 -2.60
C MET A 1 -1.07 -5.54 -4.02
N LYS A 2 -0.35 -6.12 -5.01
CA LYS A 2 -0.33 -5.61 -6.40
C LYS A 2 -1.72 -5.32 -7.00
N ALA A 3 -2.69 -6.18 -6.73
CA ALA A 3 -4.07 -5.98 -7.17
C ALA A 3 -4.76 -4.76 -6.54
N ILE A 4 -4.50 -4.46 -5.26
CA ILE A 4 -5.02 -3.27 -4.56
C ILE A 4 -4.44 -2.02 -5.22
N ARG A 5 -3.11 -1.97 -5.39
CA ARG A 5 -2.43 -0.87 -6.05
C ARG A 5 -2.92 -0.65 -7.49
N ALA A 6 -3.11 -1.73 -8.24
CA ALA A 6 -3.61 -1.66 -9.61
C ALA A 6 -5.06 -1.11 -9.68
N LYS A 7 -5.92 -1.44 -8.70
CA LYS A 7 -7.27 -0.87 -8.60
C LYS A 7 -7.27 0.63 -8.30
N LEU A 8 -6.26 1.09 -7.56
CA LEU A 8 -6.06 2.51 -7.24
C LEU A 8 -5.40 3.29 -8.39
N HIS A 9 -4.96 2.61 -9.46
CA HIS A 9 -4.25 3.21 -10.60
C HIS A 9 -2.97 3.99 -10.23
N VAL A 10 -2.29 3.59 -9.15
CA VAL A 10 -1.05 4.24 -8.70
C VAL A 10 0.20 3.37 -8.95
N SER A 11 1.35 4.03 -9.04
CA SER A 11 2.67 3.41 -9.13
C SER A 11 3.14 2.84 -7.79
N GLN A 12 4.19 2.01 -7.81
CA GLN A 12 4.80 1.51 -6.57
C GLN A 12 5.41 2.64 -5.72
N ALA A 13 5.85 3.74 -6.36
CA ALA A 13 6.43 4.89 -5.67
C ALA A 13 5.37 5.68 -4.89
N GLU A 14 4.28 6.06 -5.55
CA GLU A 14 3.15 6.77 -4.91
C GLU A 14 2.54 5.95 -3.78
N PHE A 15 2.41 4.63 -3.97
CA PHE A 15 1.91 3.75 -2.92
C PHE A 15 2.89 3.61 -1.75
N ALA A 16 4.20 3.63 -2.03
CA ALA A 16 5.22 3.56 -0.98
C ALA A 16 5.21 4.83 -0.12
N GLU A 17 5.11 6.00 -0.76
CA GLU A 17 5.00 7.30 -0.11
C GLU A 17 3.79 7.38 0.82
N ALA A 18 2.58 7.07 0.31
CA ALA A 18 1.35 7.07 1.11
C ALA A 18 1.38 6.07 2.29
N MET A 19 2.17 4.99 2.17
CA MET A 19 2.33 3.98 3.22
C MET A 19 3.48 4.30 4.19
N GLY A 20 4.25 5.38 3.98
CA GLY A 20 5.45 5.67 4.75
C GLY A 20 6.52 4.58 4.66
N ALA A 21 6.61 3.90 3.51
CA ALA A 21 7.48 2.76 3.26
C ALA A 21 8.41 3.01 2.07
N SER A 22 9.45 2.18 1.92
CA SER A 22 10.28 2.22 0.72
C SER A 22 9.65 1.45 -0.45
N VAL A 23 9.97 1.84 -1.69
CA VAL A 23 9.56 1.11 -2.89
C VAL A 23 9.97 -0.36 -2.84
N ASP A 24 11.16 -0.65 -2.30
CA ASP A 24 11.64 -2.02 -2.09
C ASP A 24 10.79 -2.81 -1.08
N THR A 25 10.26 -2.13 -0.06
CA THR A 25 9.32 -2.74 0.89
C THR A 25 8.02 -3.12 0.20
N ILE A 26 7.45 -2.22 -0.60
CA ILE A 26 6.26 -2.48 -1.41
C ILE A 26 6.52 -3.64 -2.39
N LYS A 27 7.64 -3.62 -3.10
CA LYS A 27 8.05 -4.71 -4.01
C LYS A 27 8.19 -6.04 -3.28
N GLY A 28 8.74 -6.04 -2.07
CA GLY A 28 8.84 -7.22 -1.21
C GLY A 28 7.46 -7.80 -0.84
N TRP A 29 6.47 -6.93 -0.56
CA TRP A 29 5.10 -7.34 -0.29
C TRP A 29 4.36 -7.84 -1.53
N GLU A 30 4.54 -7.20 -2.69
CA GLU A 30 3.95 -7.65 -3.95
C GLU A 30 4.46 -9.01 -4.40
N THR A 31 5.75 -9.26 -4.18
CA THR A 31 6.42 -10.52 -4.54
C THR A 31 6.33 -11.60 -3.46
N LYS A 32 5.62 -11.34 -2.35
CA LYS A 32 5.50 -12.24 -1.18
C LYS A 32 6.84 -12.60 -0.52
N ARG A 33 7.93 -11.88 -0.80
CA ARG A 33 9.22 -12.03 -0.09
C ARG A 33 9.14 -11.54 1.35
N ARG A 34 8.26 -10.57 1.61
CA ARG A 34 7.94 -10.03 2.93
C ARG A 34 6.43 -9.89 3.04
N ASN A 35 5.90 -9.88 4.25
CA ASN A 35 4.49 -9.57 4.50
C ASN A 35 4.41 -8.28 5.33
N PRO A 36 3.40 -7.42 5.07
CA PRO A 36 3.13 -6.28 5.94
C PRO A 36 2.73 -6.79 7.33
N THR A 37 3.20 -6.14 8.38
CA THR A 37 2.90 -6.47 9.78
C THR A 37 2.52 -5.21 10.54
N GLY A 38 1.94 -5.38 11.74
CA GLY A 38 1.60 -4.26 12.62
C GLY A 38 0.67 -3.24 11.95
N LEU A 39 1.04 -1.96 12.03
CA LEU A 39 0.25 -0.86 11.48
C LEU A 39 0.09 -0.96 9.95
N ALA A 40 1.15 -1.34 9.23
CA ALA A 40 1.10 -1.47 7.77
C ALA A 40 0.08 -2.52 7.31
N ALA A 41 -0.07 -3.62 8.06
CA ALA A 41 -1.08 -4.63 7.78
C ALA A 41 -2.49 -4.09 8.00
N LYS A 42 -2.73 -3.33 9.09
CA LYS A 42 -4.01 -2.69 9.36
C LYS A 42 -4.37 -1.67 8.28
N VAL A 43 -3.45 -0.80 7.92
CA VAL A 43 -3.66 0.21 6.86
C VAL A 43 -3.98 -0.48 5.53
N LEU A 44 -3.24 -1.53 5.16
CA LEU A 44 -3.51 -2.27 3.93
C LEU A 44 -4.91 -2.92 3.94
N ALA A 45 -5.34 -3.48 5.07
CA ALA A 45 -6.68 -4.03 5.22
C ALA A 45 -7.75 -2.93 5.09
N THR A 46 -7.55 -1.76 5.73
CA THR A 46 -8.45 -0.62 5.59
C THR A 46 -8.56 -0.14 4.14
N ILE A 47 -7.44 -0.04 3.41
CA ILE A 47 -7.46 0.33 1.98
C ILE A 47 -8.15 -0.74 1.14
N GLN A 48 -8.00 -2.01 1.50
CA GLN A 48 -8.66 -3.11 0.80
C GLN A 48 -10.19 -3.06 0.97
N ASP A 49 -10.66 -2.72 2.18
CA ASP A 49 -12.09 -2.62 2.50
C ASP A 49 -12.69 -1.29 2.01
N ASN A 50 -11.90 -0.21 2.05
CA ASN A 50 -12.27 1.12 1.58
C ASN A 50 -11.14 1.75 0.72
N PRO A 51 -11.15 1.53 -0.61
CA PRO A 51 -10.14 2.09 -1.51
C PRO A 51 -10.03 3.63 -1.47
N ALA A 52 -11.11 4.35 -1.11
CA ALA A 52 -11.08 5.81 -1.02
C ALA A 52 -10.17 6.32 0.11
N PHE A 53 -9.94 5.51 1.16
CA PHE A 53 -9.02 5.84 2.25
C PHE A 53 -7.59 6.08 1.78
N PHE A 54 -7.18 5.49 0.65
CA PHE A 54 -5.87 5.76 0.05
C PHE A 54 -5.68 7.24 -0.29
N ASN A 55 -6.73 7.92 -0.76
CA ASN A 55 -6.63 9.33 -1.14
C ASN A 55 -6.41 10.23 0.09
N GLU A 56 -6.99 9.86 1.24
CA GLU A 56 -6.74 10.55 2.51
C GLU A 56 -5.27 10.38 2.93
N LEU A 57 -4.75 9.15 2.86
CA LEU A 57 -3.33 8.88 3.16
C LEU A 57 -2.36 9.61 2.23
N ALA A 58 -2.67 9.66 0.93
CA ALA A 58 -1.81 10.30 -0.06
C ALA A 58 -1.88 11.85 -0.04
N SER A 59 -2.83 12.43 0.69
CA SER A 59 -3.00 13.88 0.81
C SER A 59 -2.18 14.54 1.93
N HIS A 60 -1.48 13.73 2.73
CA HIS A 60 -0.66 14.13 3.88
C HIS A 60 0.83 13.93 3.60
#